data_AF-A0A2V6G4G2-F1
#
_entry.id   AF-A0A2V6G4G2-F1
#
_cell.length_a   1.000
_cell.length_b   1.000
_cell.length_c   1.000
_cell.angle_alpha   90.00
_cell.angle_beta   90.00
_cell.angle_gamma   90.00
#
_symmetry.space_group_name_H-M   'P 1'
#
loop_
_entity.id
_entity.type
_entity.pdbx_description
1 polymer ?
#
loop_
_entity_poly.entity_id
_entity_poly.type
_entity_poly.pdbx_seq_one_letter_code
_entity_poly.pdbx_strand_id
1 'polypeptide(L)'
;MLLLVLDSSAREPQRSPPATARSTRETKITRARDLGVPFDGTPSPLNAITDVAGVEVGYTTLISGDGKLVVGQGPVRTGVTAILPRGHDSLNDPVYAAVFSLNGNGEMTGTAWVEESGFLEGPIVITNTHSVGVARDATIAWRIQ
;
A
#
# COMPACT_ATOMS: atom_id res chain seq x y z
N MET A 1 16.76 -16.45 38.22
CA MET A 1 15.62 -16.19 37.32
C MET A 1 15.59 -14.69 37.09
N LEU A 2 16.21 -14.23 36.01
CA LEU A 2 16.39 -12.81 35.68
C LEU A 2 15.20 -12.40 34.78
N LEU A 3 14.30 -11.56 35.30
CA LEU A 3 13.21 -10.99 34.50
C LEU A 3 13.81 -9.90 33.60
N LEU A 4 13.93 -10.18 32.30
CA LEU A 4 14.13 -9.13 31.31
C LEU A 4 12.79 -8.38 31.14
N VAL A 5 12.74 -7.14 31.60
CA VAL A 5 11.67 -6.20 31.24
C VAL A 5 12.05 -5.62 29.88
N LEU A 6 11.44 -6.14 28.82
CA LEU A 6 11.44 -5.51 27.51
C LEU A 6 10.40 -4.40 27.55
N ASP A 7 10.84 -3.14 27.60
CA ASP A 7 9.98 -1.99 27.35
C ASP A 7 9.49 -2.07 25.89
N SER A 8 8.33 -2.71 25.71
CA SER A 8 7.54 -2.68 24.50
C SER A 8 6.91 -1.30 24.35
N SER A 9 7.72 -0.29 24.06
CA SER A 9 7.23 0.96 23.46
C SER A 9 6.90 0.68 22.00
N ALA A 10 5.82 -0.05 21.75
CA ALA A 10 5.13 -0.01 20.47
C ALA A 10 4.84 1.47 20.20
N ARG A 11 5.44 2.04 19.15
CA ARG A 11 5.23 3.44 18.79
C ARG A 11 3.72 3.64 18.64
N GLU A 12 3.19 4.62 19.38
CA GLU A 12 1.80 5.04 19.32
C GLU A 12 1.36 5.14 17.85
N PRO A 13 0.17 4.62 17.47
CA PRO A 13 -0.33 4.75 16.11
C PRO A 13 -0.25 6.22 15.71
N GLN A 14 0.58 6.56 14.73
CA GLN A 14 0.69 7.95 14.30
C GLN A 14 -0.70 8.38 13.81
N ARG A 15 -1.33 9.30 14.55
CA ARG A 15 -2.58 9.93 14.14
C ARG A 15 -2.41 10.44 12.71
N SER A 16 -3.37 10.11 11.85
CA SER A 16 -3.42 10.67 10.50
C SER A 16 -3.26 12.20 10.60
N PRO A 17 -2.40 12.82 9.78
CA PRO A 17 -2.29 14.27 9.73
C PRO A 17 -3.69 14.88 9.55
N PRO A 18 -3.97 16.04 10.17
CA PRO A 18 -5.21 16.76 9.89
C PRO A 18 -5.34 16.98 8.39
N ALA A 19 -6.53 16.73 7.84
CA ALA A 19 -6.80 16.94 6.43
C ALA A 19 -6.40 18.38 6.06
N THR A 20 -5.28 18.53 5.36
CA THR A 20 -4.92 19.81 4.74
C THR A 20 -6.07 20.18 3.81
N ALA A 21 -6.53 21.42 3.89
CA ALA A 21 -7.66 21.93 3.11
C ALA A 21 -7.47 21.54 1.64
N ARG A 22 -8.22 20.53 1.19
CA ARG A 22 -8.25 20.12 -0.22
C ARG A 22 -8.76 21.33 -1.00
N SER A 23 -7.96 21.82 -1.93
CA SER A 23 -8.42 22.71 -2.99
C SER A 23 -9.69 22.10 -3.59
N THR A 24 -10.82 22.80 -3.50
CA THR A 24 -12.15 22.40 -3.98
C THR A 24 -12.28 22.42 -5.51
N ARG A 25 -11.18 22.59 -6.24
CA ARG A 25 -11.17 22.41 -7.69
C ARG A 25 -11.05 20.92 -7.97
N GLU A 26 -12.14 20.28 -8.37
CA GLU A 26 -12.09 18.99 -9.06
C GLU A 26 -11.34 19.18 -10.38
N THR A 27 -10.02 19.12 -10.33
CA THR A 27 -9.22 18.93 -11.53
C THR A 27 -9.49 17.53 -12.03
N LYS A 28 -10.24 17.41 -13.15
CA LYS A 28 -10.33 16.17 -13.91
C LYS A 28 -8.92 15.63 -14.10
N ILE A 29 -8.61 14.49 -13.49
CA ILE A 29 -7.32 13.84 -13.65
C ILE A 29 -7.23 13.40 -15.11
N THR A 30 -6.32 14.02 -15.87
CA THR A 30 -6.10 13.70 -17.27
C THR A 30 -5.30 12.40 -17.35
N ARG A 31 -5.82 11.39 -18.05
CA ARG A 31 -5.15 10.10 -18.25
C ARG A 31 -4.57 10.00 -19.66
N ALA A 32 -3.71 9.01 -19.89
CA ALA A 32 -3.04 8.83 -21.18
C ALA A 32 -4.00 8.76 -22.38
N ARG A 33 -5.15 8.07 -22.25
CA ARG A 33 -6.18 8.01 -23.31
C ARG A 33 -6.86 9.35 -23.57
N ASP A 34 -7.02 10.23 -22.56
CA ASP A 34 -7.54 11.60 -22.75
C ASP A 34 -6.58 12.45 -23.60
N LEU A 35 -5.28 12.09 -23.63
CA LEU A 35 -4.24 12.75 -24.43
C LEU A 35 -4.06 12.11 -25.82
N GLY A 36 -4.89 11.13 -26.20
CA GLY A 36 -4.80 10.45 -27.49
C GLY A 36 -3.68 9.43 -27.62
N VAL A 37 -3.05 9.01 -26.50
CA VAL A 37 -2.05 7.92 -26.53
C VAL A 37 -2.75 6.62 -26.93
N PRO A 38 -2.30 5.93 -28.01
CA PRO A 38 -2.95 4.71 -28.47
C PRO A 38 -2.60 3.53 -27.56
N PHE A 39 -3.60 2.71 -27.25
CA PHE A 39 -3.47 1.45 -26.53
C PHE A 39 -4.45 0.43 -27.10
N ASP A 40 -4.06 -0.83 -27.10
CA ASP A 40 -4.95 -1.93 -27.47
C ASP A 40 -6.08 -2.13 -26.44
N GLY A 41 -7.12 -2.84 -26.87
CA GLY A 41 -8.26 -3.23 -26.04
C GLY A 41 -9.22 -2.09 -25.67
N THR A 42 -10.36 -2.48 -25.08
CA THR A 42 -11.36 -1.55 -24.55
C THR A 42 -11.35 -1.64 -23.03
N PRO A 43 -11.10 -0.53 -22.31
CA PRO A 43 -11.12 -0.55 -20.86
C PRO A 43 -12.55 -0.65 -20.31
N SER A 44 -12.68 -1.18 -19.11
CA SER A 44 -13.90 -1.07 -18.30
C SER A 44 -14.16 0.40 -17.88
N PRO A 45 -15.35 0.73 -17.33
CA PRO A 45 -15.77 2.12 -17.10
C PRO A 45 -14.80 2.96 -16.27
N LEU A 46 -14.22 2.39 -15.20
CA LEU A 46 -13.26 3.12 -14.37
C LEU A 46 -11.86 3.12 -14.99
N ASN A 47 -11.56 2.18 -15.90
CA ASN A 47 -10.22 1.91 -16.44
C ASN A 47 -9.19 1.83 -15.29
N ALA A 48 -9.53 1.03 -14.28
CA ALA A 48 -8.77 0.87 -13.05
C ALA A 48 -8.94 -0.56 -12.48
N ILE A 49 -8.05 -0.97 -11.57
CA ILE A 49 -8.14 -2.31 -10.95
C ILE A 49 -9.46 -2.53 -10.19
N THR A 50 -10.09 -1.45 -9.71
CA THR A 50 -11.39 -1.48 -9.02
C THR A 50 -12.58 -1.73 -9.95
N ASP A 51 -12.37 -1.84 -11.26
CA ASP A 51 -13.38 -2.42 -12.16
C ASP A 51 -13.60 -3.92 -11.87
N VAL A 52 -12.66 -4.60 -11.20
CA VAL A 52 -12.87 -5.94 -10.67
C VAL A 52 -13.71 -5.84 -9.41
N ALA A 53 -14.92 -6.43 -9.45
CA ALA A 53 -15.87 -6.36 -8.36
C ALA A 53 -15.27 -6.86 -7.03
N GLY A 54 -15.46 -6.07 -5.97
CA GLY A 54 -14.94 -6.37 -4.62
C GLY A 54 -13.50 -5.90 -4.38
N VAL A 55 -12.73 -5.52 -5.40
CA VAL A 55 -11.39 -4.97 -5.17
C VAL A 55 -11.51 -3.54 -4.62
N GLU A 56 -10.90 -3.30 -3.47
CA GLU A 56 -10.77 -1.97 -2.86
C GLU A 56 -9.32 -1.50 -2.90
N VAL A 57 -9.12 -0.20 -3.07
CA VAL A 57 -7.79 0.44 -3.05
C VAL A 57 -7.83 1.65 -2.13
N GLY A 58 -6.92 1.68 -1.16
CA GLY A 58 -6.67 2.81 -0.27
C GLY A 58 -5.24 3.29 -0.38
N TYR A 59 -5.00 4.58 -0.14
CA TYR A 59 -3.63 5.11 -0.11
C TYR A 59 -3.50 6.26 0.88
N THR A 60 -2.27 6.44 1.35
CA THR A 60 -1.84 7.60 2.13
C THR A 60 -0.61 8.19 1.48
N THR A 61 -0.66 9.49 1.20
CA THR A 61 0.47 10.24 0.64
C THR A 61 1.02 11.18 1.70
N LEU A 62 2.31 11.06 1.99
CA LEU A 62 3.03 11.90 2.93
C LEU A 62 3.92 12.88 2.16
N ILE A 63 3.58 14.15 2.23
CA ILE A 63 4.30 15.27 1.63
C ILE A 63 4.52 16.33 2.69
N SER A 64 5.77 16.53 3.11
CA SER A 64 6.12 17.58 4.08
C SER A 64 7.58 18.04 3.94
N GLY A 65 7.83 19.29 4.33
CA GLY A 65 9.14 19.93 4.21
C GLY A 65 9.56 20.23 2.77
N ASP A 66 10.56 21.10 2.61
CA ASP A 66 11.10 21.56 1.34
C ASP A 66 12.62 21.83 1.48
N GLY A 67 13.32 22.02 0.37
CA GLY A 67 14.76 22.33 0.38
C GLY A 67 15.67 21.10 0.38
N LYS A 68 16.89 21.27 0.90
CA LYS A 68 17.93 20.22 0.85
C LYS A 68 17.57 19.05 1.77
N LEU A 69 17.91 17.84 1.32
CA LEU A 69 17.74 16.62 2.10
C LEU A 69 18.53 16.66 3.42
N VAL A 70 17.84 16.36 4.51
CA VAL A 70 18.39 16.04 5.82
C VAL A 70 17.88 14.66 6.21
N VAL A 71 18.78 13.68 6.31
CA VAL A 71 18.44 12.29 6.63
C VAL A 71 17.71 12.21 7.97
N GLY A 72 16.59 11.48 7.99
CA GLY A 72 15.73 11.34 9.16
C GLY A 72 14.74 12.49 9.38
N GLN A 73 14.78 13.55 8.55
CA GLN A 73 13.88 14.71 8.69
C GLN A 73 13.08 15.01 7.42
N GLY A 74 13.71 15.03 6.24
CA GLY A 74 13.01 15.30 4.99
C GLY A 74 13.86 16.07 3.96
N PRO A 75 13.24 16.58 2.89
CA PRO A 75 11.79 16.61 2.63
C PRO A 75 11.20 15.20 2.50
N VAL A 76 10.00 15.00 3.04
CA VAL A 76 9.27 13.73 2.99
C VAL A 76 8.41 13.70 1.74
N ARG A 77 8.62 12.70 0.89
CA ARG A 77 7.80 12.41 -0.30
C ARG A 77 7.64 10.89 -0.41
N THR A 78 6.72 10.34 0.36
CA THR A 78 6.51 8.88 0.48
C THR A 78 5.03 8.56 0.65
N GLY A 79 4.69 7.29 0.80
CA GLY A 79 3.34 6.86 1.09
C GLY A 79 3.21 5.35 1.22
N VAL A 80 1.96 4.94 1.37
CA VAL A 80 1.52 3.55 1.34
C VAL A 80 0.30 3.47 0.42
N THR A 81 0.23 2.41 -0.38
CA THR A 81 -1.00 1.98 -1.06
C THR A 81 -1.35 0.58 -0.57
N ALA A 82 -2.61 0.34 -0.25
CA ALA A 82 -3.14 -0.95 0.11
C ALA A 82 -4.21 -1.37 -0.90
N ILE A 83 -4.15 -2.62 -1.33
CA ILE A 83 -5.12 -3.24 -2.24
C ILE A 83 -5.73 -4.42 -1.49
N LEU A 84 -7.05 -4.42 -1.34
CA LEU A 84 -7.79 -5.49 -0.71
C LEU A 84 -8.48 -6.29 -1.82
N PRO A 85 -8.05 -7.53 -2.12
CA PRO A 85 -8.55 -8.27 -3.27
C PRO A 85 -10.05 -8.58 -3.24
N ARG A 86 -10.65 -8.64 -2.04
CA ARG A 86 -12.08 -8.89 -1.80
C ARG A 86 -12.75 -7.84 -0.89
N GLY A 87 -12.09 -6.70 -0.69
CA GLY A 87 -12.58 -5.61 0.16
C GLY A 87 -12.39 -5.85 1.66
N HIS A 88 -12.69 -4.82 2.45
CA HIS A 88 -12.44 -4.77 3.90
C HIS A 88 -13.20 -5.79 4.73
N ASP A 89 -14.36 -6.27 4.27
CA ASP A 89 -15.16 -7.25 5.00
C ASP A 89 -14.68 -8.71 4.80
N SER A 90 -13.71 -8.93 3.91
CA SER A 90 -13.28 -10.27 3.47
C SER A 90 -11.82 -10.58 3.83
N LEU A 91 -11.29 -10.03 4.92
CA LEU A 91 -9.86 -10.15 5.28
C LEU A 91 -9.41 -11.57 5.63
N ASN A 92 -10.35 -12.45 5.96
CA ASN A 92 -10.09 -13.86 6.26
C ASN A 92 -10.53 -14.80 5.13
N ASP A 93 -10.91 -14.25 3.97
CA ASP A 93 -11.24 -15.04 2.78
C ASP A 93 -10.09 -14.93 1.75
N PRO A 94 -9.28 -16.00 1.57
CA PRO A 94 -8.15 -15.97 0.67
C PRO A 94 -8.54 -15.81 -0.81
N VAL A 95 -7.58 -15.39 -1.62
CA VAL A 95 -7.68 -15.42 -3.09
C VAL A 95 -6.58 -16.28 -3.67
N TYR A 96 -6.85 -16.96 -4.78
CA TYR A 96 -5.79 -17.59 -5.55
C TYR A 96 -4.81 -16.53 -6.06
N ALA A 97 -3.52 -16.81 -5.93
CA ALA A 97 -2.47 -15.88 -6.31
C ALA A 97 -1.23 -16.63 -6.81
N ALA A 98 -0.41 -15.90 -7.57
CA ALA A 98 0.89 -16.35 -8.04
C ALA A 98 1.83 -15.15 -8.11
N VAL A 99 3.13 -15.41 -8.07
CA VAL A 99 4.18 -14.39 -8.18
C VAL A 99 5.12 -14.74 -9.32
N PHE A 100 5.68 -13.71 -9.94
CA PHE A 100 6.71 -13.86 -10.96
C PHE A 100 7.75 -12.74 -10.79
N SER A 101 9.01 -13.12 -10.62
CA SER A 101 10.13 -12.19 -10.54
C SER A 101 10.82 -12.09 -11.89
N LEU A 102 10.55 -10.99 -12.62
CA LEU A 102 11.32 -10.67 -13.83
C LEU A 102 12.78 -10.33 -13.48
N ASN A 103 12.97 -9.54 -12.42
CA ASN A 103 14.27 -9.19 -11.86
C ASN A 103 14.13 -8.98 -10.34
N GLY A 104 14.99 -9.66 -9.57
CA GLY A 104 14.92 -9.68 -8.10
C GLY A 104 15.52 -8.48 -7.38
N ASN A 105 15.77 -7.34 -8.06
CA ASN A 105 16.29 -6.14 -7.40
C ASN A 105 15.15 -5.33 -6.74
N GLY A 106 14.52 -5.93 -5.74
CA GLY A 106 13.39 -5.38 -5.01
C GLY A 106 13.04 -6.26 -3.80
N GLU A 107 11.96 -5.92 -3.10
CA GLU A 107 11.49 -6.68 -1.94
C GLU A 107 9.97 -6.90 -2.05
N MET A 108 9.52 -8.11 -1.71
CA MET A 108 8.12 -8.51 -1.65
C MET A 108 7.99 -9.61 -0.59
N THR A 109 7.46 -9.25 0.57
CA THR A 109 7.24 -10.21 1.66
C THR A 109 6.03 -11.10 1.37
N GLY A 110 6.03 -12.34 1.89
CA GLY A 110 4.89 -13.25 1.82
C GLY A 110 4.85 -14.16 0.58
N THR A 111 5.79 -14.02 -0.36
CA THR A 111 5.86 -14.81 -1.60
C THR A 111 6.01 -16.31 -1.35
N ALA A 112 6.80 -16.71 -0.35
CA ALA A 112 6.99 -18.13 -0.03
C ALA A 112 5.68 -18.85 0.29
N TRP A 113 4.72 -18.19 0.96
CA TRP A 113 3.41 -18.78 1.21
C TRP A 113 2.53 -18.83 -0.04
N VAL A 114 2.62 -17.81 -0.90
CA VAL A 114 1.91 -17.80 -2.18
C VAL A 114 2.41 -18.93 -3.08
N GLU A 115 3.72 -19.16 -3.14
CA GLU A 115 4.32 -20.23 -3.93
C GLU A 115 3.95 -21.63 -3.42
N GLU A 116 3.91 -21.81 -2.10
CA GLU A 116 3.55 -23.10 -1.49
C GLU A 116 2.05 -23.40 -1.56
N SER A 117 1.20 -22.43 -1.19
CA SER A 117 -0.23 -22.64 -1.01
C SER A 117 -1.08 -22.30 -2.24
N GLY A 118 -0.55 -21.46 -3.14
CA GLY A 118 -1.32 -20.83 -4.22
C GLY A 118 -2.31 -19.77 -3.75
N PHE A 119 -2.27 -19.35 -2.47
CA PHE A 119 -3.17 -18.36 -1.89
C PHE A 119 -2.44 -17.08 -1.46
N LEU A 120 -3.13 -15.95 -1.62
CA LEU A 120 -2.81 -14.70 -0.95
C LEU A 120 -3.86 -14.42 0.13
N GLU A 121 -3.37 -14.11 1.33
CA GLU A 121 -4.19 -13.81 2.51
C GLU A 121 -3.98 -12.37 2.95
N GLY A 122 -5.08 -11.63 3.09
CA GLY A 122 -5.06 -10.22 3.49
C GLY A 122 -4.71 -9.26 2.34
N PRO A 123 -4.31 -8.00 2.66
CA PRO A 123 -4.08 -6.98 1.66
C PRO A 123 -2.69 -7.07 1.01
N ILE A 124 -2.58 -6.55 -0.21
CA ILE A 124 -1.30 -6.23 -0.85
C ILE A 124 -0.93 -4.80 -0.46
N VAL A 125 0.24 -4.60 0.14
CA VAL A 125 0.69 -3.28 0.59
C VAL A 125 1.97 -2.88 -0.15
N ILE A 126 1.95 -1.68 -0.74
CA ILE A 126 3.03 -1.12 -1.54
C ILE A 126 3.56 0.14 -0.85
N THR A 127 4.87 0.21 -0.62
CA THR A 127 5.55 1.35 -0.02
C THR A 127 6.99 1.50 -0.56
N ASN A 128 7.81 2.37 0.04
CA ASN A 128 9.22 2.52 -0.29
C ASN A 128 10.08 1.40 0.31
N THR A 129 11.27 1.19 -0.26
CA THR A 129 12.21 0.12 0.09
C THR A 129 12.51 0.01 1.59
N HIS A 130 12.75 1.14 2.26
CA HIS A 130 13.14 1.14 3.68
C HIS A 130 11.94 1.10 4.64
N SER A 131 10.71 1.09 4.13
CA SER A 131 9.49 1.02 4.94
C SER A 131 8.78 -0.33 4.86
N VAL A 132 9.34 -1.32 4.14
CA VAL A 132 8.74 -2.65 4.00
C VAL A 132 8.50 -3.30 5.36
N GLY A 133 9.48 -3.27 6.27
CA GLY A 133 9.33 -3.82 7.62
C GLY A 133 8.20 -3.15 8.41
N VAL A 134 8.13 -1.82 8.38
CA VAL A 134 7.07 -1.05 9.05
C VAL A 134 5.70 -1.36 8.45
N ALA A 135 5.59 -1.43 7.12
CA ALA A 135 4.35 -1.76 6.44
C ALA A 135 3.86 -3.17 6.77
N ARG A 136 4.76 -4.16 6.80
CA ARG A 136 4.46 -5.53 7.24
C ARG A 136 3.91 -5.53 8.67
N ASP A 137 4.63 -4.95 9.61
CA ASP A 137 4.27 -4.98 11.03
C ASP A 137 2.95 -4.24 11.29
N ALA A 138 2.75 -3.08 10.65
CA ALA A 138 1.50 -2.33 10.72
C ALA A 138 0.32 -3.10 10.12
N THR A 139 0.52 -3.84 9.02
CA THR A 139 -0.52 -4.66 8.40
C THR A 139 -0.95 -5.81 9.31
N ILE A 140 0.01 -6.49 9.95
CA ILE A 140 -0.29 -7.53 10.94
C ILE A 140 -1.04 -6.93 12.13
N ALA A 141 -0.55 -5.83 12.69
CA ALA A 141 -1.17 -5.15 13.82
C ALA A 141 -2.60 -4.67 13.50
N TRP A 142 -2.87 -4.25 12.27
CA TRP A 142 -4.21 -3.89 11.81
C TRP A 142 -5.13 -5.11 11.67
N ARG A 143 -4.63 -6.25 11.19
CA ARG A 143 -5.44 -7.47 10.99
C ARG A 143 -5.89 -8.16 12.28
N ILE A 144 -5.17 -7.96 13.38
CA ILE A 144 -5.44 -8.63 14.67
C ILE A 144 -6.25 -7.77 15.65
N GLN A 145 -6.69 -6.58 15.22
CA GLN A 145 -7.63 -5.72 15.96
C GLN A 145 -9.07 -6.21 15.77
#